data_AF-A0A6I8UQL1-F1
#
_entry.id   AF-A0A6I8UQL1-F1
#
_cell.length_a   1.000
_cell.length_b   1.000
_cell.length_c   1.000
_cell.angle_alpha   90.00
_cell.angle_beta   90.00
_cell.angle_gamma   90.00
#
_symmetry.space_group_name_H-M   'P 1'
#
loop_
_entity.id
_entity.type
_entity.pdbx_description
1 polymer ?
#
loop_
_entity_poly.entity_id
_entity_poly.type
_entity_poly.pdbx_seq_one_letter_code
_entity_poly.pdbx_strand_id
1 'polypeptide(L)'
;MLKFPTALSMSFLLGVMLTVSCWAEREEKPREKRQADKLHITLLYESLCPDSRNFMHQLGPVHEELQQYMDIQLVPFGKSRSEQGGAIFHCQHGPAECEGNRVQSCVISSTANQSAQVKFVVCQMFALDSSRADQCASEAGLLTDVDHCADSETGTKLQLQAELVTKSYQPSFIPTIVYNGVFNQQLQDHSLRDFRGTVCHLLRQQNLLPSGSPVCQ
;
A
#
# COMPACT_ATOMS: atom_id res chain seq x y z
N MET A 1 34.72 -88.93 -11.76
CA MET A 1 33.71 -89.19 -10.69
C MET A 1 32.97 -87.88 -10.45
N LEU A 2 31.65 -87.80 -10.24
CA LEU A 2 30.56 -88.80 -10.27
C LEU A 2 29.20 -88.06 -10.42
N LYS A 3 28.29 -88.55 -11.28
CA LYS A 3 26.80 -88.48 -11.24
C LYS A 3 26.03 -87.11 -11.11
N PHE A 4 25.17 -86.86 -12.10
CA PHE A 4 23.79 -86.32 -11.96
C PHE A 4 22.87 -87.35 -11.23
N PRO A 5 21.62 -87.08 -10.78
CA PRO A 5 20.63 -86.03 -11.15
C PRO A 5 20.22 -85.16 -9.90
N THR A 6 19.03 -84.57 -9.64
CA THR A 6 17.62 -84.71 -10.14
C THR A 6 16.81 -83.42 -9.85
N ALA A 7 15.54 -83.33 -10.32
CA ALA A 7 14.62 -82.20 -10.12
C ALA A 7 13.32 -82.58 -9.38
N LEU A 8 12.80 -81.66 -8.54
CA LEU A 8 11.42 -81.45 -8.05
C LEU A 8 11.48 -80.26 -7.05
N SER A 9 10.41 -79.55 -6.64
CA SER A 9 8.97 -79.65 -6.93
C SER A 9 8.34 -78.26 -7.01
N MET A 10 7.22 -78.13 -7.73
CA MET A 10 6.31 -76.99 -7.55
C MET A 10 5.52 -77.13 -6.24
N SER A 11 5.26 -76.00 -5.59
CA SER A 11 4.26 -75.87 -4.51
C SER A 11 3.41 -74.63 -4.76
N PHE A 12 2.18 -74.81 -5.22
CA PHE A 12 1.21 -73.72 -5.36
C PHE A 12 0.72 -73.30 -3.97
N LEU A 13 0.96 -72.04 -3.59
CA LEU A 13 0.29 -71.40 -2.46
C LEU A 13 -0.67 -70.34 -3.00
N LEU A 14 -1.98 -70.61 -2.89
CA LEU A 14 -3.02 -69.60 -3.15
C LEU A 14 -2.99 -68.57 -2.03
N GLY A 15 -2.18 -67.52 -2.21
CA GLY A 15 -2.26 -66.32 -1.38
C GLY A 15 -3.58 -65.60 -1.63
N VAL A 16 -4.52 -65.72 -0.68
CA VAL A 16 -5.79 -64.96 -0.72
C VAL A 16 -5.47 -63.48 -0.55
N MET A 17 -5.49 -62.72 -1.64
CA MET A 17 -5.36 -61.26 -1.59
C MET A 17 -6.63 -60.65 -0.99
N LEU A 18 -6.63 -60.48 0.33
CA LEU A 18 -7.53 -59.56 1.01
C LEU A 18 -7.25 -58.15 0.51
N THR A 19 -8.09 -57.65 -0.39
CA THR A 19 -8.02 -56.28 -0.89
C THR A 19 -8.42 -55.32 0.23
N VAL A 20 -7.41 -54.80 0.95
CA VAL A 20 -7.58 -53.70 1.88
C VAL A 20 -7.91 -52.45 1.05
N SER A 21 -9.21 -52.23 0.84
CA SER A 21 -9.73 -51.02 0.19
C SER A 21 -9.39 -49.80 1.05
N CYS A 22 -8.24 -49.19 0.79
CA CYS A 22 -7.80 -47.98 1.46
C CYS A 22 -8.64 -46.79 0.96
N TRP A 23 -9.81 -46.62 1.56
CA TRP A 23 -10.64 -45.44 1.41
C TRP A 23 -9.93 -44.26 2.08
N ALA A 24 -9.02 -43.63 1.33
CA ALA A 24 -8.41 -42.37 1.73
C ALA A 24 -9.48 -41.27 1.66
N GLU A 25 -10.14 -41.01 2.79
CA GLU A 25 -11.07 -39.89 2.94
C GLU A 25 -10.31 -38.59 2.64
N ARG A 26 -10.75 -37.90 1.58
CA ARG A 26 -10.08 -36.71 1.08
C ARG A 26 -10.55 -35.53 1.92
N GLU A 27 -9.84 -35.25 3.02
CA GLU A 27 -10.08 -34.03 3.81
C GLU A 27 -10.02 -32.80 2.90
N GLU A 28 -11.17 -32.14 2.71
CA GLU A 28 -11.19 -30.82 2.06
C GLU A 28 -10.56 -29.81 3.03
N LYS A 29 -9.24 -29.62 2.87
CA LYS A 29 -8.46 -28.60 3.57
C LYS A 29 -9.26 -27.28 3.56
N PRO A 30 -9.65 -26.73 4.72
CA PRO A 30 -10.54 -25.59 4.78
C PRO A 30 -10.05 -24.47 3.86
N ARG A 31 -10.97 -23.89 3.07
CA ARG A 31 -10.64 -22.72 2.25
C ARG A 31 -10.30 -21.57 3.19
N GLU A 32 -9.01 -21.39 3.40
CA GLU A 32 -8.42 -20.18 3.92
C GLU A 32 -9.13 -18.99 3.27
N LYS A 33 -9.72 -18.12 4.09
CA LYS A 33 -10.34 -16.90 3.58
C LYS A 33 -9.24 -16.16 2.84
N ARG A 34 -9.34 -16.09 1.50
CA ARG A 34 -8.52 -15.14 0.74
C ARG A 34 -8.74 -13.79 1.38
N GLN A 35 -7.69 -13.22 1.96
CA GLN A 35 -7.68 -11.81 2.26
C GLN A 35 -7.97 -11.12 0.93
N ALA A 36 -9.05 -10.34 0.88
CA ALA A 36 -9.45 -9.71 -0.37
C ALA A 36 -8.30 -8.80 -0.81
N ASP A 37 -7.76 -9.07 -1.99
CA ASP A 37 -6.71 -8.22 -2.55
C ASP A 37 -7.24 -6.79 -2.61
N LYS A 38 -6.47 -5.84 -2.07
CA LYS A 38 -6.85 -4.42 -2.08
C LYS A 38 -6.19 -3.73 -3.27
N LEU A 39 -6.85 -2.70 -3.80
CA LEU A 39 -6.20 -1.81 -4.77
C LEU A 39 -5.09 -1.03 -4.04
N HIS A 40 -3.83 -1.29 -4.39
CA HIS A 40 -2.73 -0.52 -3.82
C HIS A 40 -2.55 0.80 -4.57
N ILE A 41 -2.42 1.90 -3.83
CA ILE A 41 -2.27 3.25 -4.38
C ILE A 41 -1.04 3.90 -3.75
N THR A 42 -0.04 4.31 -4.53
CA THR A 42 1.00 5.23 -4.04
C THR A 42 0.65 6.64 -4.48
N LEU A 43 0.54 7.57 -3.53
CA LEU A 43 0.34 9.00 -3.79
C LEU A 43 1.67 9.73 -3.52
N LEU A 44 2.30 10.23 -4.59
CA LEU A 44 3.49 11.07 -4.53
C LEU A 44 3.02 12.53 -4.55
N TYR A 45 3.31 13.31 -3.51
CA TYR A 45 2.79 14.67 -3.39
C TYR A 45 3.72 15.62 -2.61
N GLU A 46 3.35 16.90 -2.56
CA GLU A 46 4.09 18.00 -1.92
C GLU A 46 3.16 18.77 -0.96
N SER A 47 3.66 19.19 0.20
CA SER A 47 2.84 19.82 1.24
C SER A 47 2.34 21.23 0.89
N LEU A 48 3.07 22.00 0.09
CA LEU A 48 2.65 23.35 -0.32
C LEU A 48 2.20 23.46 -1.79
N CYS A 49 2.49 22.45 -2.62
CA CYS A 49 2.00 22.36 -4.00
C CYS A 49 0.46 22.55 -4.11
N PRO A 50 -0.04 23.56 -4.84
CA PRO A 50 -1.48 23.82 -4.96
C PRO A 50 -2.29 22.65 -5.52
N ASP A 51 -1.77 21.95 -6.53
CA ASP A 51 -2.44 20.78 -7.12
C ASP A 51 -2.51 19.60 -6.14
N SER A 52 -1.48 19.41 -5.31
CA SER A 52 -1.45 18.36 -4.29
C SER A 52 -2.49 18.61 -3.21
N ARG A 53 -2.68 19.88 -2.84
CA ARG A 53 -3.69 20.34 -1.87
C ARG A 53 -5.09 20.25 -2.44
N ASN A 54 -5.28 20.64 -3.71
CA ASN A 54 -6.55 20.49 -4.42
C ASN A 54 -7.01 19.02 -4.52
N PHE A 55 -6.09 18.08 -4.77
CA PHE A 55 -6.39 16.65 -4.81
C PHE A 55 -6.94 16.10 -3.47
N MET A 56 -6.64 16.73 -2.33
CA MET A 56 -7.16 16.29 -1.03
C MET A 56 -8.68 16.46 -0.89
N HIS A 57 -9.30 17.36 -1.67
CA HIS A 57 -10.77 17.45 -1.78
C HIS A 57 -11.41 16.18 -2.38
N GLN A 58 -10.64 15.42 -3.18
CA GLN A 58 -11.07 14.10 -3.69
C GLN A 58 -10.62 12.98 -2.76
N LEU A 59 -9.38 13.01 -2.26
CA LEU A 59 -8.81 11.94 -1.44
C LEU A 59 -9.63 11.65 -0.18
N GLY A 60 -10.01 12.68 0.59
CA GLY A 60 -10.72 12.52 1.86
C GLY A 60 -12.04 11.75 1.72
N PRO A 61 -13.03 12.27 0.97
CA PRO A 61 -14.32 11.61 0.78
C PRO A 61 -14.21 10.22 0.13
N VAL A 62 -13.30 10.05 -0.83
CA VAL A 62 -13.08 8.75 -1.50
C VAL A 62 -12.48 7.73 -0.54
N HIS A 63 -11.56 8.13 0.33
CA HIS A 63 -11.03 7.24 1.37
C HIS A 63 -12.13 6.88 2.39
N GLU A 64 -12.94 7.84 2.85
CA GLU A 64 -14.05 7.57 3.77
C GLU A 64 -15.01 6.50 3.22
N GLU A 65 -15.40 6.58 1.94
CA GLU A 65 -16.25 5.58 1.26
C GLU A 65 -15.53 4.23 1.02
N LEU A 66 -14.28 4.26 0.54
CA LEU A 66 -13.64 3.11 -0.13
C LEU A 66 -12.43 2.49 0.60
N GLN A 67 -12.01 2.98 1.77
CA GLN A 67 -10.85 2.50 2.56
C GLN A 67 -10.80 0.98 2.82
N GLN A 68 -11.94 0.29 2.82
CA GLN A 68 -11.98 -1.16 2.99
C GLN A 68 -11.47 -1.94 1.74
N TYR A 69 -11.43 -1.29 0.56
CA TYR A 69 -11.09 -1.90 -0.74
C TYR A 69 -9.72 -1.46 -1.30
N MET A 70 -9.02 -0.52 -0.65
CA MET A 70 -7.72 -0.01 -1.09
C MET A 70 -6.71 0.08 0.05
N ASP A 71 -5.41 0.11 -0.27
CA ASP A 71 -4.36 0.52 0.66
C ASP A 71 -3.55 1.68 0.05
N ILE A 72 -3.61 2.86 0.68
CA ILE A 72 -2.88 4.06 0.24
C ILE A 72 -1.53 4.19 0.96
N GLN A 73 -0.45 4.27 0.19
CA GLN A 73 0.85 4.76 0.62
C GLN A 73 0.97 6.27 0.32
N LEU A 74 1.06 7.09 1.37
CA LEU A 74 1.26 8.53 1.28
C LEU A 74 2.77 8.84 1.27
N VAL A 75 3.24 9.60 0.27
CA VAL A 75 4.66 9.95 0.07
C VAL A 75 4.83 11.47 -0.13
N PRO A 76 4.91 12.25 0.96
CA PRO A 76 5.16 13.69 0.90
C PRO A 76 6.64 13.98 0.63
N PHE A 77 6.96 14.28 -0.64
CA PHE A 77 8.30 14.66 -1.09
C PHE A 77 8.26 15.31 -2.49
N GLY A 78 7.57 14.68 -3.43
CA GLY A 78 7.42 15.16 -4.82
C GLY A 78 8.73 15.51 -5.52
N LYS A 79 8.83 16.72 -6.06
CA LYS A 79 9.97 17.24 -6.83
C LYS A 79 11.08 17.84 -5.95
N SER A 80 11.06 17.54 -4.66
CA SER A 80 12.17 17.85 -3.75
C SER A 80 13.44 17.07 -4.13
N ARG A 81 14.58 17.44 -3.55
CA ARG A 81 15.83 16.65 -3.61
C ARG A 81 16.61 16.77 -2.30
N SER A 82 17.31 15.71 -1.89
CA SER A 82 18.33 15.78 -0.85
C SER A 82 19.71 16.05 -1.44
N GLU A 83 20.57 16.66 -0.64
CA GLU A 83 22.00 16.81 -0.88
C GLU A 83 22.77 16.33 0.38
N GLN A 84 24.02 15.91 0.19
CA GLN A 84 24.92 15.47 1.27
C GLN A 84 24.32 14.37 2.18
N GLY A 85 23.51 13.45 1.62
CA GLY A 85 22.90 12.37 2.38
C GLY A 85 21.78 12.80 3.34
N GLY A 86 21.04 13.88 3.00
CA GLY A 86 19.92 14.38 3.80
C GLY A 86 20.28 15.50 4.79
N ALA A 87 21.53 15.98 4.79
CA ALA A 87 21.91 17.16 5.58
C ALA A 87 21.23 18.45 5.04
N ILE A 88 20.89 18.48 3.75
CA ILE A 88 20.12 19.57 3.12
C ILE A 88 19.01 18.95 2.27
N PHE A 89 17.81 19.54 2.32
CA PHE A 89 16.71 19.26 1.41
C PHE A 89 16.33 20.55 0.67
N HIS A 90 16.06 20.44 -0.63
CA HIS A 90 15.59 21.54 -1.47
C HIS A 90 14.22 21.17 -2.04
N CYS A 91 13.20 21.97 -1.73
CA CYS A 91 11.81 21.75 -2.13
C CYS A 91 11.31 22.89 -3.05
N GLN A 92 10.26 22.66 -3.84
CA GLN A 92 9.83 23.61 -4.88
C GLN A 92 9.34 24.94 -4.28
N HIS A 93 8.63 24.86 -3.15
CA HIS A 93 8.03 25.99 -2.46
C HIS A 93 8.85 26.45 -1.24
N GLY A 94 10.13 26.09 -1.18
CA GLY A 94 11.09 26.54 -0.18
C GLY A 94 11.10 25.73 1.14
N PRO A 95 11.78 26.22 2.19
CA PRO A 95 12.03 25.44 3.42
C PRO A 95 10.77 24.97 4.14
N ALA A 96 9.70 25.76 4.16
CA ALA A 96 8.42 25.40 4.80
C ALA A 96 7.75 24.17 4.15
N GLU A 97 8.00 23.91 2.87
CA GLU A 97 7.57 22.67 2.22
C GLU A 97 8.42 21.47 2.65
N CYS A 98 9.73 21.65 2.82
CA CYS A 98 10.59 20.58 3.34
C CYS A 98 10.23 20.21 4.78
N GLU A 99 9.90 21.21 5.59
CA GLU A 99 9.38 21.06 6.95
C GLU A 99 8.03 20.34 6.95
N GLY A 100 7.04 20.83 6.19
CA GLY A 100 5.71 20.20 6.06
C GLY A 100 5.77 18.76 5.55
N ASN A 101 6.63 18.48 4.55
CA ASN A 101 6.86 17.13 4.02
C ASN A 101 7.42 16.20 5.10
N ARG A 102 8.36 16.67 5.92
CA ARG A 102 8.96 15.90 7.02
C ARG A 102 7.99 15.68 8.18
N VAL A 103 7.27 16.72 8.59
CA VAL A 103 6.19 16.68 9.61
C VAL A 103 5.16 15.62 9.24
N GLN A 104 4.67 15.63 8.00
CA GLN A 104 3.73 14.60 7.52
C GLN A 104 4.37 13.21 7.51
N SER A 105 5.62 13.07 7.04
CA SER A 105 6.33 11.77 7.05
C SER A 105 6.42 11.18 8.46
N CYS A 106 6.71 12.02 9.45
CA CYS A 106 6.77 11.64 10.86
C CYS A 106 5.43 11.12 11.38
N VAL A 107 4.33 11.86 11.16
CA VAL A 107 2.99 11.41 11.60
C VAL A 107 2.53 10.16 10.86
N ILE A 108 2.82 10.03 9.56
CA ILE A 108 2.57 8.80 8.79
C ILE A 108 3.32 7.61 9.41
N SER A 109 4.60 7.79 9.77
CA SER A 109 5.44 6.72 10.35
C SER A 109 5.04 6.29 11.77
N SER A 110 4.39 7.18 12.53
CA SER A 110 4.05 6.98 13.95
C SER A 110 2.86 6.05 14.20
N THR A 111 2.15 5.63 13.14
CA THR A 111 0.94 4.81 13.24
C THR A 111 0.80 3.83 12.08
N ALA A 112 0.22 2.65 12.35
CA ALA A 112 -0.21 1.70 11.32
C ALA A 112 -1.67 1.94 10.86
N ASN A 113 -2.38 2.89 11.47
CA ASN A 113 -3.78 3.19 11.13
C ASN A 113 -3.86 4.13 9.92
N GLN A 114 -3.99 3.56 8.72
CA GLN A 114 -4.10 4.30 7.46
C GLN A 114 -5.23 5.35 7.46
N SER A 115 -6.38 5.06 8.10
CA SER A 115 -7.48 6.03 8.21
C SER A 115 -7.10 7.26 9.02
N ALA A 116 -6.25 7.10 10.04
CA ALA A 116 -5.68 8.23 10.78
C ALA A 116 -4.58 8.96 9.97
N GLN A 117 -3.73 8.24 9.24
CA GLN A 117 -2.73 8.85 8.33
C GLN A 117 -3.40 9.74 7.28
N VAL A 118 -4.42 9.23 6.57
CA VAL A 118 -5.15 9.98 5.54
C VAL A 118 -5.91 11.15 6.15
N LYS A 119 -6.60 10.96 7.29
CA LYS A 119 -7.31 12.05 7.98
C LYS A 119 -6.36 13.18 8.41
N PHE A 120 -5.19 12.84 8.96
CA PHE A 120 -4.15 13.81 9.31
C PHE A 120 -3.69 14.60 8.08
N VAL A 121 -3.28 13.91 7.01
CA VAL A 121 -2.74 14.55 5.80
C VAL A 121 -3.79 15.44 5.14
N VAL A 122 -5.03 14.96 4.97
CA VAL A 122 -6.12 15.77 4.39
C VAL A 122 -6.39 17.01 5.23
N CYS A 123 -6.40 16.90 6.57
CA CYS A 123 -6.56 18.06 7.47
C CYS A 123 -5.42 19.08 7.32
N GLN A 124 -4.15 18.63 7.36
CA GLN A 124 -3.00 19.54 7.35
C GLN A 124 -2.77 20.16 5.96
N MET A 125 -3.08 19.46 4.87
CA MET A 125 -3.03 20.01 3.50
C MET A 125 -4.06 21.14 3.24
N PHE A 126 -5.08 21.27 4.10
CA PHE A 126 -5.99 22.42 4.12
C PHE A 126 -5.55 23.56 5.07
N ALA A 127 -4.52 23.35 5.90
CA ALA A 127 -3.83 24.44 6.62
C ALA A 127 -2.88 25.21 5.69
N LEU A 128 -2.52 26.46 6.02
CA LEU A 128 -1.60 27.22 5.15
C LEU A 128 -0.19 26.61 5.13
N ASP A 129 0.24 26.08 6.28
CA ASP A 129 1.58 25.59 6.60
C ASP A 129 1.51 24.44 7.65
N SER A 130 2.64 24.09 8.25
CA SER A 130 2.80 23.08 9.30
C SER A 130 2.07 23.40 10.62
N SER A 131 1.67 24.64 10.89
CA SER A 131 1.22 25.11 12.22
C SER A 131 -0.01 24.40 12.80
N ARG A 132 -0.80 23.70 11.98
CA ARG A 132 -1.97 22.92 12.42
C ARG A 132 -1.68 21.42 12.61
N ALA A 133 -0.42 20.99 12.62
CA ALA A 133 -0.04 19.59 12.82
C ALA A 133 -0.68 18.99 14.08
N ASP A 134 -0.48 19.59 15.26
CA ASP A 134 -1.07 19.09 16.52
C ASP A 134 -2.60 19.00 16.49
N GLN A 135 -3.26 20.01 15.90
CA GLN A 135 -4.71 20.00 15.72
C GLN A 135 -5.13 18.81 14.84
N CYS A 136 -4.50 18.63 13.69
CA CYS A 136 -4.82 17.56 12.76
C CYS A 136 -4.46 16.17 13.31
N ALA A 137 -3.43 16.06 14.15
CA ALA A 137 -3.08 14.83 14.86
C ALA A 137 -4.15 14.48 15.89
N SER A 138 -4.55 15.45 16.72
CA SER A 138 -5.64 15.31 17.69
C SER A 138 -6.97 14.94 17.01
N GLU A 139 -7.34 15.61 15.91
CA GLU A 139 -8.51 15.28 15.10
C GLU A 139 -8.42 13.89 14.46
N ALA A 140 -7.22 13.41 14.12
CA ALA A 140 -6.96 12.05 13.63
C ALA A 140 -6.94 10.98 14.75
N GLY A 141 -7.02 11.38 16.02
CA GLY A 141 -6.91 10.47 17.17
C GLY A 141 -5.48 10.00 17.44
N LEU A 142 -4.48 10.78 17.01
CA LEU A 142 -3.06 10.49 17.14
C LEU A 142 -2.43 11.28 18.29
N LEU A 143 -1.60 10.61 19.08
CA LEU A 143 -0.72 11.22 20.08
C LEU A 143 0.72 11.05 19.59
N THR A 144 1.35 12.14 19.18
CA THR A 144 2.60 12.11 18.41
C THR A 144 3.52 13.24 18.82
N ASP A 145 4.77 12.91 19.16
CA ASP A 145 5.85 13.89 19.31
C ASP A 145 6.43 14.20 17.92
N VAL A 146 5.74 15.10 17.21
CA VAL A 146 6.01 15.40 15.79
C VAL A 146 7.32 16.16 15.65
N ASP A 147 7.53 17.16 16.50
CA ASP A 147 8.69 18.05 16.46
C ASP A 147 9.98 17.28 16.74
N HIS A 148 10.02 16.44 17.79
CA HIS A 148 11.17 15.58 18.05
C HIS A 148 11.47 14.63 16.87
N CYS A 149 10.44 14.09 16.20
CA CYS A 149 10.68 13.30 15.00
C CYS A 149 11.26 14.14 13.86
N ALA A 150 10.71 15.34 13.60
CA ALA A 150 11.11 16.23 12.51
C ALA A 150 12.54 16.78 12.69
N ASP A 151 12.97 17.07 13.92
CA ASP A 151 14.33 17.53 14.23
C ASP A 151 15.35 16.38 14.32
N SER A 152 14.89 15.13 14.42
CA SER A 152 15.78 13.96 14.55
C SER A 152 16.29 13.38 13.22
N GLU A 153 17.30 12.51 13.35
CA GLU A 153 17.76 11.64 12.26
C GLU A 153 16.63 10.77 11.67
N THR A 154 15.55 10.50 12.43
CA THR A 154 14.37 9.75 11.96
C THR A 154 13.63 10.53 10.88
N GLY A 155 13.33 11.82 11.09
CA GLY A 155 12.70 12.67 10.09
C GLY A 155 13.53 12.79 8.80
N THR A 156 14.86 12.86 8.95
CA THR A 156 15.80 12.83 7.81
C THR A 156 15.76 11.49 7.06
N LYS A 157 15.79 10.35 7.77
CA LYS A 157 15.68 9.00 7.18
C LYS A 157 14.35 8.80 6.44
N LEU A 158 13.24 9.28 7.02
CA LEU A 158 11.92 9.21 6.40
C LEU A 158 11.85 10.02 5.10
N GLN A 159 12.42 11.23 5.06
CA GLN A 159 12.49 12.04 3.85
C GLN A 159 13.43 11.44 2.78
N LEU A 160 14.53 10.79 3.17
CA LEU A 160 15.36 10.01 2.23
C LEU A 160 14.63 8.79 1.67
N GLN A 161 13.81 8.11 2.49
CA GLN A 161 12.96 7.01 2.01
C GLN A 161 11.87 7.52 1.05
N ALA A 162 11.25 8.66 1.35
CA ALA A 162 10.28 9.31 0.47
C ALA A 162 10.92 9.76 -0.85
N GLU A 163 12.17 10.23 -0.82
CA GLU A 163 12.96 10.53 -2.02
C GLU A 163 13.20 9.28 -2.87
N LEU A 164 13.62 8.16 -2.26
CA LEU A 164 13.88 6.90 -2.97
C LEU A 164 12.60 6.33 -3.62
N VAL A 165 11.46 6.38 -2.91
CA VAL A 165 10.16 5.96 -3.47
C VAL A 165 9.69 6.90 -4.57
N THR A 166 9.92 8.22 -4.45
CA THR A 166 9.50 9.18 -5.49
C THR A 166 10.38 9.06 -6.74
N LYS A 167 11.70 8.84 -6.58
CA LYS A 167 12.64 8.68 -7.69
C LYS A 167 12.49 7.38 -8.47
N SER A 168 11.87 6.32 -7.93
CA SER A 168 11.61 5.10 -8.71
C SER A 168 10.57 5.33 -9.82
N TYR A 169 9.60 6.23 -9.57
CA TYR A 169 8.52 6.56 -10.52
C TYR A 169 8.84 7.75 -11.44
N GLN A 170 9.84 8.58 -11.10
CA GLN A 170 10.30 9.74 -11.89
C GLN A 170 9.16 10.70 -12.34
N PRO A 171 8.32 11.19 -11.39
CA PRO A 171 7.11 11.93 -11.73
C PRO A 171 7.37 13.28 -12.41
N SER A 172 6.77 13.48 -13.60
CA SER A 172 6.78 14.75 -14.32
C SER A 172 5.85 15.81 -13.70
N PHE A 173 4.79 15.36 -13.02
CA PHE A 173 3.76 16.17 -12.38
C PHE A 173 3.54 15.73 -10.93
N ILE A 174 3.04 16.63 -10.08
CA ILE A 174 2.75 16.37 -8.66
C ILE A 174 1.39 17.01 -8.35
N PRO A 175 0.41 16.27 -7.79
CA PRO A 175 0.51 14.91 -7.28
C PRO A 175 0.55 13.86 -8.40
N THR A 176 1.31 12.79 -8.19
CA THR A 176 1.32 11.60 -9.05
C THR A 176 0.65 10.44 -8.30
N ILE A 177 -0.31 9.78 -8.97
CA ILE A 177 -1.04 8.62 -8.47
C ILE A 177 -0.55 7.37 -9.21
N VAL A 178 -0.07 6.39 -8.46
CA VAL A 178 0.42 5.09 -8.96
C VAL A 178 -0.53 4.00 -8.50
N TYR A 179 -0.91 3.07 -9.38
CA TYR A 179 -1.82 1.96 -9.06
C TYR A 179 -1.10 0.61 -9.16
N ASN A 180 -1.18 -0.19 -8.09
CA ASN A 180 -0.52 -1.51 -7.98
C ASN A 180 0.98 -1.48 -8.38
N GLY A 181 1.69 -0.41 -8.03
CA GLY A 181 3.11 -0.22 -8.35
C GLY A 181 3.41 0.18 -9.80
N VAL A 182 2.39 0.47 -10.63
CA VAL A 182 2.54 0.88 -12.02
C VAL A 182 1.98 2.29 -12.24
N PHE A 183 2.83 3.20 -12.73
CA PHE A 183 2.36 4.52 -13.20
C PHE A 183 1.72 4.38 -14.58
N ASN A 184 0.60 5.08 -14.79
CA ASN A 184 -0.09 5.13 -16.08
C ASN A 184 -0.69 6.52 -16.29
N GLN A 185 -0.28 7.19 -17.38
CA GLN A 185 -0.71 8.57 -17.64
C GLN A 185 -2.23 8.72 -17.80
N GLN A 186 -2.92 7.74 -18.37
CA GLN A 186 -4.38 7.81 -18.52
C GLN A 186 -5.08 7.70 -17.16
N LEU A 187 -4.62 6.80 -16.27
CA LEU A 187 -5.14 6.70 -14.91
C LEU A 187 -4.82 7.96 -14.10
N GLN A 188 -3.63 8.55 -14.26
CA GLN A 188 -3.26 9.85 -13.69
C GLN A 188 -4.23 10.96 -14.15
N ASP A 189 -4.39 11.14 -15.46
CA ASP A 189 -5.24 12.18 -16.06
C ASP A 189 -6.72 12.01 -15.69
N HIS A 190 -7.16 10.77 -15.47
CA HIS A 190 -8.50 10.46 -14.99
C HIS A 190 -8.62 10.78 -13.48
N SER A 191 -7.68 10.34 -12.64
CA SER A 191 -7.72 10.56 -11.20
C SER A 191 -7.58 12.02 -10.77
N LEU A 192 -6.90 12.86 -11.55
CA LEU A 192 -6.91 14.30 -11.29
C LEU A 192 -8.29 14.95 -11.48
N ARG A 193 -9.17 14.35 -12.30
CA ARG A 193 -10.53 14.86 -12.60
C ARG A 193 -11.63 14.15 -11.79
N ASP A 194 -11.50 12.84 -11.63
CA ASP A 194 -12.42 11.96 -10.90
C ASP A 194 -11.66 10.76 -10.32
N PHE A 195 -11.07 10.96 -9.15
CA PHE A 195 -10.41 9.90 -8.38
C PHE A 195 -11.39 8.79 -7.96
N ARG A 196 -12.65 9.14 -7.63
CA ARG A 196 -13.69 8.15 -7.26
C ARG A 196 -13.93 7.20 -8.43
N GLY A 197 -14.30 7.72 -9.59
CA GLY A 197 -14.57 6.94 -10.80
C GLY A 197 -13.38 6.11 -11.24
N THR A 198 -12.16 6.64 -11.10
CA THR A 198 -10.93 5.91 -11.48
C THR A 198 -10.64 4.74 -10.53
N VAL A 199 -10.73 4.95 -9.21
CA VAL A 199 -10.66 3.85 -8.22
C VAL A 199 -11.78 2.83 -8.46
N CYS A 200 -13.01 3.30 -8.64
CA CYS A 200 -14.19 2.46 -8.89
C CYS A 200 -14.16 1.70 -10.22
N HIS A 201 -13.39 2.15 -11.21
CA HIS A 201 -13.11 1.43 -12.44
C HIS A 201 -12.14 0.26 -12.17
N LEU A 202 -11.04 0.54 -11.47
CA LEU A 202 -10.01 -0.45 -11.14
C LEU A 202 -10.53 -1.54 -10.20
N LEU A 203 -11.30 -1.17 -9.16
CA LEU A 203 -11.94 -2.13 -8.24
C LEU A 203 -12.90 -3.09 -8.95
N ARG A 204 -13.62 -2.62 -9.98
CA ARG A 204 -14.45 -3.47 -10.84
C ARG A 204 -13.61 -4.39 -11.72
N GLN A 205 -12.60 -3.86 -12.43
CA GLN A 205 -11.73 -4.65 -13.31
C GLN A 205 -11.00 -5.78 -12.58
N GLN A 206 -10.58 -5.52 -11.33
CA GLN A 206 -9.86 -6.47 -10.49
C GLN A 206 -10.81 -7.40 -9.68
N ASN A 207 -12.14 -7.23 -9.80
CA ASN A 207 -13.18 -7.98 -9.07
C ASN A 207 -13.08 -7.87 -7.53
N LEU A 208 -12.68 -6.69 -7.03
CA LEU A 208 -12.45 -6.43 -5.59
C LEU A 208 -13.71 -5.93 -4.86
N LEU A 209 -14.79 -5.65 -5.59
CA LEU A 209 -16.10 -5.32 -5.03
C LEU A 209 -16.95 -6.59 -4.82
N PRO A 210 -17.63 -6.75 -3.68
CA PRO A 210 -18.60 -7.81 -3.47
C PRO A 210 -19.75 -7.78 -4.49
N SER A 211 -20.24 -8.96 -4.89
CA SER A 211 -21.40 -9.11 -5.76
C SER A 211 -22.62 -8.35 -5.23
N GLY A 212 -23.15 -7.41 -6.02
CA GLY A 212 -24.29 -6.59 -5.62
C GLY A 212 -23.98 -5.43 -4.66
N SER A 213 -22.70 -5.09 -4.45
CA SER A 213 -22.33 -3.94 -3.61
C SER A 213 -22.97 -2.62 -4.12
N PRO A 214 -23.52 -1.76 -3.22
CA PRO A 214 -23.95 -0.41 -3.56
C PRO A 214 -22.78 0.55 -3.80
N VAL A 215 -21.59 0.17 -3.34
CA VAL A 215 -20.35 0.95 -3.48
C VAL A 215 -19.98 1.09 -4.95
N CYS A 216 -19.43 2.25 -5.31
CA CYS A 216 -19.00 2.57 -6.68
C CYS A 216 -20.09 2.59 -7.76
N GLN A 217 -21.37 2.40 -7.41
CA GLN A 217 -22.49 2.71 -8.30
C GLN A 217 -22.51 4.21 -8.67
#